data_AF-A0A7G2SII9-F1
#
_entry.id   AF-A0A7G2SII9-F1
#
_cell.length_a   1.000
_cell.length_b   1.000
_cell.length_c   1.000
_cell.angle_alpha   90.00
_cell.angle_beta   90.00
_cell.angle_gamma   90.00
#
_symmetry.space_group_name_H-M   'P 1'
#
loop_
_entity.id
_entity.type
_entity.pdbx_description
1 polymer ?
#
loop_
_entity_poly.entity_id
_entity_poly.type
_entity_poly.pdbx_seq_one_letter_code
_entity_poly.pdbx_strand_id
1 'polypeptide(L)'
;MVDAGLRDLGPKVIKTKVVNLASGSATDVEAIALVTGKKIVVINFYLVVEESTSIGFKSGGSTALTGLMIQAEKGVYNAGYNPDGHFQTAAGEALNIACGADTDIDGWINYYEE
;
A
#
# COMPACT_ATOMS: atom_id res chain seq x y z
N MET A 1 19.66 31.68 10.62
CA MET A 1 19.92 30.25 10.39
C MET A 1 18.77 29.76 9.56
N VAL A 2 19.03 29.40 8.29
CA VAL A 2 18.00 28.86 7.40
C VAL A 2 17.72 27.46 7.91
N ASP A 3 16.48 27.25 8.35
CA ASP A 3 16.00 25.97 8.83
C ASP A 3 16.37 24.88 7.83
N ALA A 4 16.97 23.80 8.32
CA ALA A 4 17.59 22.79 7.48
C ALA A 4 16.50 21.93 6.82
N GLY A 5 15.85 22.46 5.78
CA GLY A 5 15.27 21.70 4.67
C GLY A 5 14.28 20.59 4.99
N LEU A 6 13.75 20.48 6.21
CA LEU A 6 12.62 19.61 6.51
C LEU A 6 11.39 20.29 5.89
N ARG A 7 10.89 19.72 4.79
CA ARG A 7 9.60 20.11 4.24
C ARG A 7 8.58 20.03 5.36
N ASP A 8 8.03 21.16 5.77
CA ASP A 8 6.88 21.20 6.66
C ASP A 8 5.67 20.67 5.89
N LEU A 9 5.43 19.36 6.03
CA LEU A 9 4.30 18.66 5.40
C LEU A 9 2.99 18.87 6.16
N GLY A 10 2.99 19.75 7.18
CA GLY A 10 1.88 19.93 8.10
C GLY A 10 1.61 18.69 8.95
N PRO A 11 0.69 18.80 9.92
CA PRO A 11 0.27 17.66 10.72
C PRO A 11 -0.53 16.67 9.85
N LYS A 12 0.09 15.53 9.53
CA LYS A 12 -0.58 14.40 8.87
C LYS A 12 -1.02 13.37 9.90
N VAL A 13 -2.31 13.01 9.88
CA VAL A 13 -2.84 11.93 10.72
C VAL A 13 -2.49 10.61 10.06
N ILE A 14 -1.55 9.88 10.65
CA ILE A 14 -1.14 8.57 10.16
C ILE A 14 -2.15 7.52 10.62
N LYS A 15 -2.62 6.73 9.66
CA LYS A 15 -3.51 5.60 9.86
C LYS A 15 -2.78 4.31 9.54
N THR A 16 -3.13 3.24 10.25
CA THR A 16 -2.60 1.89 10.02
C THR A 16 -3.74 1.00 9.54
N LYS A 17 -3.53 0.32 8.42
CA LYS A 17 -4.40 -0.74 7.94
C LYS A 17 -3.72 -2.08 8.14
N VAL A 18 -4.39 -2.99 8.84
CA VAL A 18 -4.01 -4.41 8.88
C VAL A 18 -4.40 -5.06 7.54
N VAL A 19 -3.48 -5.82 6.98
CA VAL A 19 -3.67 -6.62 5.77
C VAL A 19 -3.66 -8.07 6.19
N ASN A 20 -4.76 -8.78 5.99
CA ASN A 20 -4.87 -10.23 6.20
C ASN A 20 -5.64 -10.79 4.99
N LEU A 21 -4.93 -11.06 3.90
CA LEU A 21 -5.50 -11.60 2.68
C LEU A 21 -5.30 -13.10 2.67
N ALA A 22 -6.38 -13.87 2.58
CA ALA A 22 -6.30 -15.32 2.49
C ALA A 22 -6.19 -15.80 1.04
N SER A 23 -5.57 -16.96 0.84
CA SER A 23 -5.55 -17.73 -0.40
C SER A 23 -6.96 -17.91 -0.99
N GLY A 24 -7.06 -17.83 -2.32
CA GLY A 24 -8.32 -17.83 -3.07
C GLY A 24 -9.01 -16.46 -3.19
N SER A 25 -8.39 -15.39 -2.69
CA SER A 25 -8.91 -14.02 -2.84
C SER A 25 -8.75 -13.50 -4.28
N ALA A 26 -9.66 -12.61 -4.70
CA ALA A 26 -9.66 -12.00 -6.03
C ALA A 26 -8.30 -11.36 -6.40
N THR A 27 -8.00 -11.27 -7.70
CA THR A 27 -6.75 -10.67 -8.22
C THR A 27 -6.54 -9.20 -7.89
N ASP A 28 -7.53 -8.54 -7.26
CA ASP A 28 -7.52 -7.13 -6.86
C ASP A 28 -8.33 -6.96 -5.57
N VAL A 29 -7.69 -7.18 -4.42
CA VAL A 29 -8.36 -7.06 -3.12
C VAL A 29 -8.31 -5.62 -2.63
N GLU A 30 -9.44 -5.08 -2.18
CA GLU A 30 -9.47 -3.79 -1.50
C GLU A 30 -8.72 -3.88 -0.17
N ALA A 31 -7.59 -3.19 -0.06
CA ALA A 31 -6.82 -3.11 1.17
C ALA A 31 -7.33 -1.94 2.04
N ILE A 32 -7.50 -0.77 1.44
CA ILE A 32 -7.99 0.43 2.11
C ILE A 32 -9.18 0.98 1.32
N ALA A 33 -10.33 1.05 1.98
CA ALA A 33 -11.55 1.60 1.39
C ALA A 33 -11.34 3.05 0.93
N LEU A 34 -12.03 3.43 -0.15
CA LEU A 34 -11.97 4.78 -0.67
C LEU A 34 -12.36 5.82 0.39
N VAL A 35 -11.78 7.02 0.25
CA VAL A 35 -12.13 8.17 1.08
C VAL A 35 -12.60 9.28 0.16
N THR A 36 -13.85 9.70 0.31
CA THR A 36 -14.48 10.65 -0.61
C THR A 36 -13.66 11.94 -0.75
N GLY A 37 -13.25 12.24 -1.99
CA GLY A 37 -12.50 13.45 -2.32
C GLY A 37 -11.06 13.48 -1.80
N LYS A 38 -10.56 12.37 -1.25
CA LYS A 38 -9.20 12.26 -0.69
C LYS A 38 -8.39 11.22 -1.42
N LYS A 39 -7.08 11.43 -1.46
CA LYS A 39 -6.12 10.41 -1.88
C LYS A 39 -5.64 9.63 -0.66
N ILE A 40 -5.30 8.37 -0.88
CA ILE A 40 -4.60 7.54 0.11
C ILE A 40 -3.13 7.56 -0.27
N VAL A 41 -2.28 8.10 0.61
CA VAL A 41 -0.83 8.18 0.39
C VAL A 41 -0.11 7.21 1.30
N VAL A 42 0.59 6.23 0.71
CA VAL A 42 1.29 5.17 1.44
C VAL A 42 2.69 5.63 1.84
N ILE A 43 3.02 5.56 3.13
CA ILE A 43 4.32 6.04 3.66
C ILE A 43 5.28 4.91 4.04
N ASN A 44 4.74 3.73 4.39
CA ASN A 44 5.48 2.49 4.56
C ASN A 44 4.52 1.30 4.61
N PHE A 45 5.06 0.12 4.40
CA PHE A 45 4.33 -1.13 4.57
C PHE A 45 5.29 -2.26 4.91
N TYR A 46 4.73 -3.32 5.49
CA TYR A 46 5.39 -4.58 5.73
C TYR A 46 4.37 -5.68 5.43
N LEU A 47 4.63 -6.46 4.39
CA LEU A 47 3.77 -7.57 3.94
C LEU A 47 4.59 -8.85 3.89
N VAL A 48 4.07 -9.92 4.45
CA VAL A 48 4.66 -11.26 4.43
C VAL A 48 3.84 -12.12 3.49
N VAL A 49 4.50 -12.99 2.74
CA VAL A 49 3.86 -13.96 1.86
C VAL A 49 4.26 -15.38 2.24
N GLU A 50 3.29 -16.29 2.20
CA GLU A 50 3.50 -17.67 2.63
C GLU A 50 4.05 -18.59 1.51
N GLU A 51 3.90 -18.21 0.25
CA GLU A 51 4.39 -18.95 -0.92
C GLU A 51 4.81 -18.00 -2.06
N SER A 52 5.20 -18.56 -3.20
CA SER A 52 5.52 -17.75 -4.39
C SER A 52 4.30 -16.94 -4.82
N THR A 53 4.46 -15.63 -4.94
CA THR A 53 3.40 -14.76 -5.42
C THR A 53 3.97 -13.48 -6.00
N SER A 54 3.07 -12.66 -6.55
CA SER A 54 3.37 -11.29 -6.93
C SER A 54 2.43 -10.35 -6.21
N ILE A 55 2.93 -9.17 -5.84
CA ILE A 55 2.15 -8.10 -5.22
C ILE A 55 2.36 -6.82 -6.01
N GLY A 56 1.28 -6.15 -6.38
CA GLY A 56 1.27 -4.78 -6.86
C GLY A 56 0.20 -3.96 -6.16
N PHE A 57 0.31 -2.64 -6.23
CA PHE A 57 -0.70 -1.72 -5.71
C PHE A 57 -1.43 -1.04 -6.85
N LYS A 58 -2.74 -0.87 -6.70
CA LYS A 58 -3.60 -0.20 -7.67
C LYS A 58 -4.49 0.85 -7.01
N SER A 59 -4.81 1.86 -7.79
CA SER A 59 -5.87 2.81 -7.52
C SER A 59 -7.17 2.29 -8.13
N GLY A 60 -8.21 2.11 -7.30
CA GLY A 60 -9.54 1.69 -7.74
C GLY A 60 -9.56 0.33 -8.48
N GLY A 61 -8.63 -0.57 -8.17
CA GLY A 61 -8.50 -1.91 -8.77
C GLY A 61 -8.08 -1.95 -10.24
N SER A 62 -7.94 -0.81 -10.91
CA SER A 62 -7.71 -0.74 -12.36
C SER A 62 -6.38 -0.09 -12.74
N THR A 63 -6.01 1.00 -12.05
CA THR A 63 -4.80 1.76 -12.38
C THR A 63 -3.63 1.31 -11.53
N ALA A 64 -2.61 0.72 -12.16
CA ALA A 64 -1.39 0.33 -11.46
C ALA A 64 -0.65 1.55 -10.88
N LEU A 65 -0.36 1.52 -9.58
CA LEU A 65 0.48 2.49 -8.88
C LEU A 65 1.92 2.01 -8.77
N THR A 66 2.12 0.68 -8.79
CA THR A 66 3.44 0.03 -8.83
C THR A 66 3.45 -1.03 -9.92
N GLY A 67 4.64 -1.49 -10.30
CA GLY A 67 4.78 -2.79 -10.98
C GLY A 67 4.41 -3.95 -10.04
N LEU A 68 4.27 -5.15 -10.61
CA LEU A 68 4.16 -6.39 -9.84
C LEU A 68 5.53 -6.77 -9.29
N MET A 69 5.65 -6.79 -7.97
CA MET A 69 6.85 -7.23 -7.26
C MET A 69 6.72 -8.74 -7.04
N ILE A 70 7.66 -9.53 -7.55
CA ILE A 70 7.59 -10.99 -7.53
C ILE A 70 8.46 -11.54 -6.40
N GLN A 71 7.91 -12.49 -5.64
CA GLN A 71 8.66 -13.36 -4.75
C GLN A 71 8.63 -14.79 -5.27
N ALA A 72 9.80 -15.39 -5.37
CA ALA A 72 9.93 -16.78 -5.82
C ALA A 72 9.51 -17.77 -4.72
N GLU A 73 9.59 -17.36 -3.45
CA GLU A 73 9.29 -18.19 -2.27
C GLU A 73 8.77 -17.31 -1.11
N LYS A 74 8.56 -17.92 0.07
CA LYS A 74 8.26 -17.23 1.34
C LYS A 74 9.16 -16.02 1.53
N GLY A 75 8.56 -14.87 1.78
CA GLY A 75 9.32 -13.63 1.81
C GLY A 75 8.56 -12.45 2.37
N VAL A 76 9.22 -11.30 2.31
CA VAL A 76 8.72 -10.03 2.82
C VAL A 76 8.82 -8.98 1.72
N TYR A 77 7.74 -8.23 1.52
CA TYR A 77 7.75 -6.96 0.82
C TYR A 77 7.71 -5.84 1.86
N ASN A 78 8.72 -4.99 1.85
CA ASN A 78 8.74 -3.83 2.72
C ASN A 78 9.18 -2.57 1.98
N ALA A 79 8.56 -1.46 2.32
CA ALA A 79 9.06 -0.14 1.98
C ALA A 79 9.32 0.63 3.27
N GLY A 80 10.52 1.19 3.41
CA GLY A 80 10.90 2.01 4.55
C GLY A 80 10.04 3.27 4.67
N TYR A 81 10.13 3.97 5.80
CA TYR A 81 9.38 5.20 6.00
C TYR A 81 9.78 6.30 4.99
N ASN A 82 8.79 6.81 4.26
CA ASN A 82 8.92 7.99 3.40
C ASN A 82 7.80 8.99 3.76
N PRO A 83 8.12 10.15 4.37
CA PRO A 83 7.10 11.12 4.80
C PRO A 83 6.36 11.78 3.62
N ASP A 84 6.97 11.84 2.44
CA ASP A 84 6.34 12.36 1.21
C ASP A 84 5.42 11.31 0.57
N GLY A 85 5.54 10.04 0.97
CA GLY A 85 4.81 8.91 0.40
C GLY A 85 5.55 8.23 -0.75
N HIS A 86 5.34 6.92 -0.91
CA HIS A 86 5.88 6.12 -2.01
C HIS A 86 5.02 6.23 -3.27
N PHE A 87 3.71 6.22 -3.10
CA PHE A 87 2.69 6.33 -4.14
C PHE A 87 1.35 6.73 -3.51
N GLN A 88 0.41 7.14 -4.35
CA GLN A 88 -0.91 7.60 -3.92
C GLN A 88 -2.01 7.19 -4.89
N THR A 89 -3.22 7.00 -4.38
CA THR A 89 -4.41 6.80 -5.21
C THR A 89 -4.84 8.10 -5.92
N ALA A 90 -5.71 7.97 -6.93
CA ALA A 90 -6.51 9.10 -7.37
C ALA A 90 -7.52 9.48 -6.26
N ALA A 91 -7.94 10.74 -6.26
CA ALA A 91 -8.86 11.24 -5.23
C ALA A 91 -10.20 10.51 -5.31
N GLY A 92 -10.67 9.99 -4.18
CA GLY A 92 -11.92 9.22 -4.10
C GLY A 92 -11.80 7.76 -4.52
N GLU A 93 -10.58 7.25 -4.75
CA GLU A 93 -10.36 5.84 -5.09
C GLU A 93 -9.76 5.04 -3.92
N ALA A 94 -10.14 3.77 -3.85
CA ALA A 94 -9.61 2.80 -2.89
C ALA A 94 -8.17 2.40 -3.25
N LEU A 95 -7.41 1.95 -2.25
CA LEU A 95 -6.14 1.26 -2.48
C LEU A 95 -6.40 -0.23 -2.55
N ASN A 96 -6.07 -0.83 -3.69
CA ASN A 96 -6.18 -2.27 -3.91
C ASN A 96 -4.79 -2.91 -3.97
N ILE A 97 -4.70 -4.13 -3.44
CA ILE A 97 -3.56 -5.01 -3.63
C ILE A 97 -3.91 -5.96 -4.78
N ALA A 98 -3.12 -5.89 -5.83
CA ALA A 98 -3.14 -6.86 -6.91
C ALA A 98 -2.21 -8.01 -6.54
N CYS A 99 -2.72 -9.23 -6.45
CA CYS A 99 -1.90 -10.38 -6.07
C CYS A 99 -2.19 -11.65 -6.88
N GLY A 100 -1.25 -12.59 -6.84
CA GLY A 100 -1.50 -13.97 -7.28
C GLY A 100 -2.47 -14.65 -6.33
N ALA A 101 -3.45 -15.38 -6.87
CA ALA A 101 -4.63 -15.84 -6.13
C ALA A 101 -4.38 -16.95 -5.09
N ASP A 102 -3.16 -17.46 -4.92
CA ASP A 102 -2.91 -18.73 -4.22
C ASP A 102 -2.00 -18.63 -3.00
N THR A 103 -1.92 -17.47 -2.33
CA THR A 103 -1.16 -17.39 -1.07
C THR A 103 -1.75 -16.38 -0.09
N ASP A 104 -1.51 -16.64 1.19
CA ASP A 104 -1.82 -15.72 2.26
C ASP A 104 -0.83 -14.54 2.23
N ILE A 105 -1.36 -13.32 2.36
CA ILE A 105 -0.60 -12.08 2.43
C ILE A 105 -1.01 -11.33 3.68
N ASP A 106 -0.10 -11.26 4.64
CA ASP A 106 -0.36 -10.68 5.96
C ASP A 106 0.57 -9.50 6.26
N GLY A 107 0.12 -8.57 7.10
CA GLY A 107 0.94 -7.50 7.63
C GLY A 107 0.18 -6.19 7.79
N TRP A 108 0.82 -5.08 7.43
CA TRP A 108 0.26 -3.76 7.62
C TRP A 108 0.77 -2.72 6.62
N ILE A 109 -0.03 -1.68 6.43
CA ILE A 109 0.27 -0.49 5.64
C ILE A 109 0.00 0.73 6.52
N ASN A 110 0.95 1.67 6.61
CA ASN A 110 0.64 3.00 7.14
C ASN A 110 0.48 4.00 6.00
N TYR A 111 -0.47 4.91 6.20
CA TYR A 111 -0.86 5.88 5.20
C TYR A 111 -1.42 7.15 5.86
N TYR A 112 -1.56 8.20 5.07
CA TYR A 112 -2.39 9.37 5.42
C TYR A 112 -3.35 9.69 4.28
N GLU A 113 -4.31 10.55 4.57
CA GLU A 113 -5.31 11.04 3.61
C GLU A 113 -5.05 12.51 3.30
N GLU A 114 -5.03 12.88 2.01
CA GLU A 114 -4.89 14.27 1.55
C GLU A 114 -5.98 14.70 0.57
#